data_AF-A0A2H3JBD5-F1
#
_entry.id   AF-A0A2H3JBD5-F1
#
_cell.length_a   1.000
_cell.length_b   1.000
_cell.length_c   1.000
_cell.angle_alpha   90.00
_cell.angle_beta   90.00
_cell.angle_gamma   90.00
#
_symmetry.space_group_name_H-M   'P 1'
#
loop_
_entity.id
_entity.type
_entity.pdbx_description
1 polymer ?
#
loop_
_entity_poly.entity_id
_entity_poly.type
_entity_poly.pdbx_seq_one_letter_code
_entity_poly.pdbx_strand_id
1 'polypeptide(L)'
;DWFVDLSIEVSEGGQVLQWIRYIHECLLRFALPQVPERHLRQHMRGKYFWCDQVSQLTESAGFQSEPLQLEREDGIVYINCYTMDKLMTYQMHLGVFRRHGPSDLFPEKTAVLLSNMKKMSQMFMACQGDPCRNMEPQEGTAQFKLRVLLDIADAMLLHFPHELIDLAIFNFKFLRLLGLLYLVHNISSVPCAHRMWTPNLRLGAIATYMLNVLIYQAGEREEELTLVKSSA
;
A
#
# COMPACT_ATOMS: atom_id res chain seq x y z
N ASP A 1 -24.90 4.48 20.29
CA ASP A 1 -23.82 3.79 21.02
C ASP A 1 -22.49 4.49 20.83
N TRP A 2 -21.59 4.38 21.81
CA TRP A 2 -20.24 4.95 21.75
C TRP A 2 -19.26 3.90 21.22
N PHE A 3 -18.40 4.32 20.29
CA PHE A 3 -17.38 3.46 19.70
C PHE A 3 -15.99 3.95 20.06
N VAL A 4 -15.06 3.02 20.23
CA VAL A 4 -13.64 3.30 20.48
C VAL A 4 -12.79 2.59 19.43
N ASP A 5 -11.73 3.27 19.01
CA ASP A 5 -10.73 2.73 18.12
C ASP A 5 -9.58 2.14 18.96
N LEU A 6 -9.36 0.83 18.85
CA LEU A 6 -8.26 0.11 19.48
C LEU A 6 -7.29 -0.33 18.41
N SER A 7 -5.98 -0.20 18.64
CA SER A 7 -4.98 -0.59 17.65
C SER A 7 -3.74 -1.18 18.27
N ILE A 8 -3.18 -2.17 17.59
CA ILE A 8 -1.83 -2.66 17.81
C ILE A 8 -0.96 -2.17 16.68
N GLU A 9 0.19 -1.64 17.05
CA GLU A 9 1.21 -1.18 16.14
C GLU A 9 2.45 -2.04 16.32
N VAL A 10 2.92 -2.63 15.22
CA VAL A 10 4.12 -3.45 15.19
C VAL A 10 5.22 -2.68 14.48
N SER A 11 6.37 -2.57 15.15
CA SER A 11 7.60 -1.97 14.63
C SER A 11 8.77 -2.94 14.82
N GLU A 12 9.71 -2.93 13.88
CA GLU A 12 10.95 -3.71 13.96
C GLU A 12 12.09 -2.78 13.55
N GLY A 13 13.15 -2.77 14.36
CA GLY A 13 14.26 -1.83 14.22
C GLY A 13 14.84 -1.83 12.81
N GLY A 14 14.81 -0.66 12.16
CA GLY A 14 15.38 -0.47 10.84
C GLY A 14 14.62 -1.13 9.68
N GLN A 15 13.42 -1.66 9.91
CA GLN A 15 12.58 -2.28 8.89
C GLN A 15 11.30 -1.47 8.64
N VAL A 16 10.79 -1.55 7.41
CA VAL A 16 9.41 -1.16 7.12
C VAL A 16 8.63 -2.44 6.89
N LEU A 17 7.65 -2.63 7.75
CA LEU A 17 6.84 -3.84 7.82
C LEU A 17 5.61 -3.71 6.92
N GLN A 18 5.17 -4.80 6.32
CA GLN A 18 3.98 -4.84 5.47
C GLN A 18 3.18 -6.09 5.78
N TRP A 19 1.86 -5.95 5.94
CA TRP A 19 0.95 -7.08 6.09
C TRP A 19 0.96 -7.97 4.86
N ILE A 20 0.92 -9.28 5.09
CA ILE A 20 0.87 -10.28 4.02
C ILE A 20 -0.56 -10.78 3.86
N ARG A 21 -1.04 -10.86 2.62
CA ARG A 21 -2.43 -11.20 2.27
C ARG A 21 -2.88 -12.53 2.85
N TYR A 22 -2.01 -13.54 2.92
CA TYR A 22 -2.41 -14.86 3.40
C TYR A 22 -2.85 -14.82 4.88
N ILE A 23 -2.36 -13.86 5.69
CA ILE A 23 -2.71 -13.75 7.12
C ILE A 23 -4.06 -13.05 7.34
N HIS A 24 -4.68 -12.49 6.30
CA HIS A 24 -5.93 -11.73 6.43
C HIS A 24 -7.08 -12.56 7.01
N GLU A 25 -7.21 -13.83 6.62
CA GLU A 25 -8.23 -14.72 7.19
C GLU A 25 -7.97 -14.98 8.67
N CYS A 26 -6.70 -15.14 9.07
CA CYS A 26 -6.30 -15.33 10.46
C CYS A 26 -6.55 -14.08 11.31
N LEU A 27 -6.26 -12.88 10.78
CA LEU A 27 -6.57 -11.60 11.44
C LEU A 27 -8.08 -11.39 11.61
N LEU A 28 -8.88 -11.73 10.60
CA LEU A 28 -10.33 -11.68 10.69
C LEU A 28 -10.87 -12.66 11.71
N ARG A 29 -10.34 -13.89 11.76
CA ARG A 29 -10.71 -14.90 12.76
C ARG A 29 -10.34 -14.48 14.17
N PHE A 30 -9.20 -13.82 14.34
CA PHE A 30 -8.77 -13.25 15.61
C PHE A 30 -9.71 -12.14 16.07
N ALA A 31 -10.12 -11.25 15.15
CA ALA A 31 -11.08 -10.20 15.46
C ALA A 31 -12.50 -10.75 15.72
N LEU A 32 -12.96 -11.70 14.93
CA LEU A 32 -14.35 -12.20 14.92
C LEU A 32 -14.39 -13.69 15.31
N PRO A 33 -14.03 -14.06 16.55
CA PRO A 33 -13.89 -15.46 16.96
C PRO A 33 -15.21 -16.23 16.96
N GLN A 34 -16.35 -15.57 17.13
CA GLN A 34 -17.67 -16.23 17.10
C GLN A 34 -18.15 -16.54 15.68
N VAL A 35 -17.54 -15.93 14.66
CA VAL A 35 -17.96 -16.10 13.27
C VAL A 35 -17.36 -17.39 12.67
N PRO A 36 -18.19 -18.30 12.13
CA PRO A 36 -17.69 -19.50 11.46
C PRO A 36 -16.78 -19.17 10.27
N GLU A 37 -15.71 -19.95 10.12
CA GLU A 37 -14.69 -19.79 9.05
C GLU A 37 -15.29 -19.71 7.64
N ARG A 38 -16.35 -20.49 7.38
CA ARG A 38 -17.09 -20.44 6.10
C ARG A 38 -17.67 -19.05 5.81
N HIS A 39 -18.20 -18.38 6.84
CA HIS A 39 -18.76 -17.04 6.70
C HIS A 39 -17.67 -15.99 6.55
N LEU A 40 -16.53 -16.11 7.24
CA LEU A 40 -15.37 -15.25 7.04
C LEU A 40 -14.87 -15.30 5.59
N ARG A 41 -14.72 -16.49 5.02
CA ARG A 41 -14.32 -16.65 3.62
C ARG A 41 -15.31 -16.07 2.63
N GLN A 42 -16.61 -16.17 2.92
CA GLN A 42 -17.64 -15.54 2.11
C GLN A 42 -17.58 -14.01 2.22
N HIS A 43 -17.35 -13.50 3.42
CA HIS A 43 -17.19 -12.07 3.70
C HIS A 43 -16.00 -11.46 2.96
N MET A 44 -14.86 -12.14 2.97
CA MET A 44 -13.65 -11.71 2.24
C MET A 44 -13.85 -11.60 0.72
N ARG A 45 -14.87 -12.27 0.17
CA ARG A 45 -15.26 -12.18 -1.25
C ARG A 45 -16.41 -11.20 -1.48
N GLY A 46 -16.95 -10.64 -0.40
CA GLY A 46 -18.08 -9.73 -0.41
C GLY A 46 -17.66 -8.29 -0.66
N LYS A 47 -18.67 -7.42 -0.76
CA LYS A 47 -18.49 -5.98 -1.02
C LYS A 47 -18.03 -5.16 0.18
N TYR A 48 -18.02 -5.76 1.37
CA TYR A 48 -17.67 -5.12 2.65
C TYR A 48 -16.28 -5.53 3.13
N PHE A 49 -15.48 -6.12 2.24
CA PHE A 49 -14.09 -6.43 2.45
C PHE A 49 -13.29 -5.82 1.30
N TRP A 50 -12.35 -4.96 1.62
CA TRP A 50 -11.49 -4.29 0.65
C TRP A 50 -10.05 -4.70 0.92
N CYS A 51 -9.39 -5.27 -0.09
CA CYS A 51 -7.99 -5.64 -0.02
C CYS A 51 -7.15 -4.52 -0.64
N ASP A 52 -6.27 -3.94 0.16
CA ASP A 52 -5.44 -2.80 -0.21
C ASP A 52 -4.05 -3.29 -0.61
N GLN A 53 -3.92 -3.73 -1.87
CA GLN A 53 -2.63 -4.17 -2.42
C GLN A 53 -1.60 -3.04 -2.43
N VAL A 54 -0.38 -3.37 -2.00
CA VAL A 54 0.74 -2.41 -1.93
C VAL A 54 1.56 -2.53 -3.20
N SER A 55 1.67 -1.46 -3.99
CA SER A 55 2.55 -1.42 -5.16
C SER A 55 2.34 -2.57 -6.16
N GLN A 56 1.10 -3.02 -6.40
CA GLN A 56 0.76 -4.20 -7.24
C GLN A 56 1.31 -5.55 -6.73
N LEU A 57 1.78 -5.62 -5.49
CA LEU A 57 2.12 -6.89 -4.87
C LEU A 57 0.81 -7.55 -4.43
N THR A 58 0.52 -8.73 -4.98
CA THR A 58 -0.68 -9.50 -4.60
C THR A 58 -0.55 -10.11 -3.21
N GLU A 59 0.68 -10.38 -2.79
CA GLU A 59 1.01 -11.01 -1.52
C GLU A 59 1.16 -9.99 -0.38
N SER A 60 1.50 -8.74 -0.67
CA SER A 60 1.63 -7.68 0.35
C SER A 60 0.45 -6.74 0.26
N ALA A 61 -0.44 -6.81 1.24
CA ALA A 61 -1.67 -6.05 1.23
C ALA A 61 -2.15 -5.77 2.66
N GLY A 62 -2.68 -4.56 2.85
CA GLY A 62 -3.59 -4.29 3.96
C GLY A 62 -5.01 -4.75 3.61
N PHE A 63 -5.94 -4.58 4.55
CA PHE A 63 -7.36 -4.71 4.26
C PHE A 63 -8.21 -3.81 5.15
N GLN A 64 -9.41 -3.52 4.67
CA GLN A 64 -10.47 -2.89 5.43
C GLN A 64 -11.69 -3.82 5.40
N SER A 65 -12.41 -3.89 6.50
CA SER A 65 -13.57 -4.78 6.62
C SER A 65 -14.65 -4.15 7.49
N GLU A 66 -15.89 -4.19 6.98
CA GLU A 66 -17.11 -3.79 7.67
C GLU A 66 -17.96 -5.05 7.90
N PRO A 67 -17.90 -5.70 9.08
CA PRO A 67 -18.53 -6.99 9.28
C PRO A 67 -20.07 -6.96 9.24
N LEU A 68 -20.71 -5.80 9.45
CA LEU A 68 -22.14 -5.47 9.39
C LEU A 68 -23.11 -6.51 9.98
N GLN A 69 -23.37 -7.61 9.26
CA GLN A 69 -24.29 -8.67 9.69
C GLN A 69 -23.61 -9.75 10.53
N LEU A 70 -22.28 -9.79 10.53
CA LEU A 70 -21.46 -10.70 11.32
C LEU A 70 -21.24 -10.19 12.76
N GLU A 71 -21.64 -8.95 13.04
CA GLU A 71 -21.29 -8.18 14.23
C GLU A 71 -22.02 -8.57 15.52
N ARG A 72 -23.10 -9.37 15.42
CA ARG A 72 -24.10 -9.46 16.50
C ARG A 72 -23.58 -9.97 17.83
N GLU A 73 -22.45 -10.67 17.84
CA GLU A 73 -21.87 -11.24 19.07
C GLU A 73 -20.50 -10.66 19.42
N ASP A 74 -19.71 -10.22 18.44
CA ASP A 74 -18.34 -9.72 18.67
C ASP A 74 -18.24 -8.20 18.89
N GLY A 75 -19.30 -7.43 18.55
CA GLY A 75 -19.36 -5.98 18.79
C GLY A 75 -18.32 -5.12 18.05
N ILE A 76 -17.71 -5.68 16.99
CA ILE A 76 -16.75 -5.01 16.11
C ILE A 76 -17.47 -4.45 14.89
N VAL A 77 -17.32 -3.16 14.65
CA VAL A 77 -17.98 -2.44 13.54
C VAL A 77 -17.04 -2.24 12.35
N TYR A 78 -15.75 -2.15 12.61
CA TYR A 78 -14.77 -1.91 11.56
C TYR A 78 -13.42 -2.50 11.92
N ILE A 79 -12.77 -3.10 10.92
CA ILE A 79 -11.43 -3.68 11.03
C ILE A 79 -10.59 -3.03 9.95
N ASN A 80 -9.42 -2.52 10.33
CA ASN A 80 -8.46 -1.95 9.40
C ASN A 80 -7.07 -2.47 9.69
N CYS A 81 -6.45 -3.00 8.65
CA CYS A 81 -5.11 -3.57 8.66
C CYS A 81 -4.32 -2.81 7.61
N TYR A 82 -3.39 -1.94 8.03
CA TYR A 82 -2.67 -1.07 7.12
C TYR A 82 -1.25 -0.83 7.58
N THR A 83 -0.43 -0.35 6.66
CA THR A 83 0.95 0.06 6.91
C THR A 83 1.03 1.59 6.88
N MET A 84 1.86 2.17 7.75
CA MET A 84 2.07 3.63 7.80
C MET A 84 2.82 4.20 6.59
N ASP A 85 3.22 3.37 5.62
CA ASP A 85 3.82 3.83 4.35
C ASP A 85 2.86 4.68 3.50
N LYS A 86 1.55 4.60 3.78
CA LYS A 86 0.51 5.46 3.18
C LYS A 86 0.53 6.90 3.73
N LEU A 87 1.27 7.23 4.79
CA LEU A 87 1.35 8.61 5.30
C LEU A 87 1.83 9.63 4.25
N MET A 88 2.63 9.18 3.28
CA MET A 88 3.09 10.00 2.15
C MET A 88 1.93 10.46 1.23
N THR A 89 0.79 9.77 1.18
CA THR A 89 -0.37 10.16 0.35
C THR A 89 -1.23 11.23 1.02
N TYR A 90 -1.11 11.43 2.33
CA TYR A 90 -1.87 12.42 3.10
C TYR A 90 -1.20 13.81 3.15
N GLN A 91 -0.15 14.04 2.35
CA GLN A 91 0.48 15.35 2.28
C GLN A 91 -0.48 16.39 1.67
N MET A 92 -0.70 17.51 2.38
CA MET A 92 -1.54 18.63 1.90
C MET A 92 -1.03 19.23 0.57
N HIS A 93 0.26 19.05 0.25
CA HIS A 93 0.85 19.43 -1.03
C HIS A 93 1.43 18.21 -1.71
N LEU A 94 0.80 17.77 -2.81
CA LEU A 94 1.19 16.57 -3.55
C LEU A 94 2.64 16.61 -4.07
N GLY A 95 3.17 17.80 -4.39
CA GLY A 95 4.59 18.00 -4.70
C GLY A 95 5.18 16.99 -5.70
N VAL A 96 6.24 16.30 -5.28
CA VAL A 96 6.92 15.25 -6.07
C VAL A 96 6.13 13.95 -6.16
N PHE A 97 5.16 13.74 -5.27
CA PHE A 97 4.33 12.54 -5.17
C PHE A 97 3.01 12.66 -5.91
N ARG A 98 2.74 13.77 -6.62
CA ARG A 98 1.52 13.92 -7.42
C ARG A 98 1.33 12.74 -8.36
N ARG A 99 0.08 12.40 -8.66
CA ARG A 99 -0.19 11.44 -9.74
C ARG A 99 0.42 11.93 -11.05
N HIS A 100 1.14 11.03 -11.71
CA HIS A 100 1.75 11.24 -13.00
C HIS A 100 0.83 10.77 -14.11
N GLY A 101 0.84 11.50 -15.23
CA GLY A 101 0.07 11.17 -16.42
C GLY A 101 0.98 10.85 -17.61
N PRO A 102 0.46 10.23 -18.68
CA PRO A 102 1.24 9.99 -19.90
C PRO A 102 1.88 11.25 -20.49
N SER A 103 1.25 12.42 -20.27
CA SER A 103 1.78 13.71 -20.70
C SER A 103 3.07 14.13 -19.98
N ASP A 104 3.40 13.53 -18.83
CA ASP A 104 4.68 13.77 -18.14
C ASP A 104 5.87 13.17 -18.90
N LEU A 105 5.63 12.27 -19.87
CA LEU A 105 6.64 11.71 -20.77
C LEU A 105 6.85 12.55 -22.04
N PHE A 106 6.16 13.68 -22.17
CA PHE A 106 6.42 14.59 -23.29
C PHE A 106 7.82 15.21 -23.16
N PRO A 107 8.50 15.51 -24.28
CA PRO A 107 9.89 16.00 -24.26
C PRO A 107 10.11 17.18 -23.30
N GLU A 108 9.18 18.12 -23.25
CA GLU A 108 9.22 19.31 -22.39
C GLU A 108 9.09 19.00 -20.90
N LYS A 109 8.43 17.88 -20.54
CA LYS A 109 8.10 17.52 -19.16
C LYS A 109 8.93 16.36 -18.61
N THR A 110 9.59 15.59 -19.48
CA THR A 110 10.34 14.38 -19.07
C THR A 110 11.50 14.73 -18.14
N ALA A 111 12.16 15.88 -18.34
CA ALA A 111 13.21 16.34 -17.44
C ALA A 111 12.68 16.62 -16.02
N VAL A 112 11.47 17.18 -15.91
CA VAL A 112 10.80 17.42 -14.63
C VAL A 112 10.40 16.10 -13.98
N LEU A 113 9.86 15.15 -14.75
CA LEU A 113 9.53 13.80 -14.27
C LEU A 113 10.77 13.10 -13.69
N LEU A 114 11.89 13.09 -14.43
CA LEU A 114 13.16 12.51 -13.96
C LEU A 114 13.68 13.18 -12.69
N SER A 115 13.56 14.51 -12.59
CA SER A 115 13.92 15.24 -11.37
C SER A 115 13.04 14.81 -10.19
N ASN A 116 11.73 14.66 -10.39
CA ASN A 116 10.82 14.20 -9.33
C ASN A 116 11.14 12.78 -8.90
N MET A 117 11.36 11.86 -9.84
CA MET A 117 11.73 10.47 -9.53
C MET A 117 13.06 10.38 -8.77
N LYS A 118 14.06 11.22 -9.09
CA LYS A 118 15.31 11.32 -8.33
C LYS A 118 15.09 11.82 -6.90
N LYS A 119 14.20 12.80 -6.70
CA LYS A 119 13.82 13.26 -5.36
C LYS A 119 13.11 12.16 -4.58
N MET A 120 12.18 11.44 -5.21
CA MET A 120 11.52 10.28 -4.60
C MET A 120 12.53 9.20 -4.20
N SER A 121 13.53 8.91 -5.04
CA SER A 121 14.56 7.90 -4.72
C SER A 121 15.45 8.35 -3.57
N GLN A 122 15.79 9.64 -3.50
CA GLN A 122 16.52 10.20 -2.36
C GLN A 122 15.72 10.10 -1.06
N MET A 123 14.40 10.32 -1.11
CA MET A 123 13.53 10.15 0.05
C MET A 123 13.46 8.69 0.50
N PHE A 124 13.28 7.75 -0.43
CA PHE A 124 13.30 6.32 -0.09
C PHE A 124 14.65 5.87 0.48
N MET A 125 15.77 6.36 -0.08
CA MET A 125 17.10 6.11 0.49
C MET A 125 17.25 6.70 1.89
N ALA A 126 16.75 7.91 2.13
CA ALA A 126 16.79 8.53 3.45
C ALA A 126 16.00 7.71 4.48
N CYS A 127 14.88 7.11 4.09
CA CYS A 127 14.12 6.20 4.95
C CYS A 127 14.87 4.90 5.28
N GLN A 128 15.84 4.47 4.47
CA GLN A 128 16.68 3.29 4.77
C GLN A 128 17.81 3.60 5.76
N GLY A 129 18.02 4.86 6.12
CA GLY A 129 19.14 5.28 6.95
C GLY A 129 20.47 5.32 6.19
N ASP A 130 21.48 5.88 6.81
CA ASP A 130 22.85 5.94 6.31
C ASP A 130 23.82 5.82 7.49
N PRO A 131 24.42 4.63 7.71
CA PRO A 131 25.38 4.41 8.79
C PRO A 131 26.61 5.33 8.69
N CYS A 132 27.02 5.73 7.48
CA CYS A 132 28.15 6.64 7.29
C CYS A 132 27.82 8.07 7.73
N ARG A 133 26.54 8.41 7.89
CA ARG A 133 26.06 9.72 8.33
C ARG A 133 25.39 9.69 9.70
N ASN A 134 25.47 8.58 10.44
CA ASN A 134 24.74 8.36 11.69
C ASN A 134 23.23 8.64 11.56
N MET A 135 22.65 8.27 10.41
CA MET A 135 21.21 8.37 10.18
C MET A 135 20.59 7.00 10.37
N GLU A 136 19.78 6.85 11.42
CA GLU A 136 19.00 5.63 11.62
C GLU A 136 17.92 5.49 10.53
N PRO A 137 17.61 4.26 10.10
CA PRO A 137 16.50 4.03 9.19
C PRO A 137 15.19 4.49 9.81
N GLN A 138 14.30 5.02 8.97
CA GLN A 138 12.95 5.36 9.38
C GLN A 138 12.13 4.06 9.43
N GLU A 139 11.68 3.71 10.62
CA GLU A 139 10.81 2.56 10.84
C GLU A 139 9.43 2.81 10.21
N GLY A 140 8.89 1.78 9.56
CA GLY A 140 7.53 1.80 9.06
C GLY A 140 6.75 0.71 9.75
N THR A 141 5.68 1.09 10.43
CA THR A 141 4.93 0.18 11.28
C THR A 141 3.72 -0.40 10.57
N ALA A 142 3.41 -1.63 10.93
CA ALA A 142 2.20 -2.33 10.52
C ALA A 142 1.18 -2.19 11.64
N GLN A 143 0.00 -1.64 11.33
CA GLN A 143 -1.06 -1.42 12.31
C GLN A 143 -2.26 -2.33 12.03
N PHE A 144 -2.77 -2.94 13.11
CA PHE A 144 -4.05 -3.65 13.13
C PHE A 144 -5.00 -2.91 14.07
N LYS A 145 -6.12 -2.42 13.54
CA LYS A 145 -7.06 -1.53 14.21
C LYS A 145 -8.47 -2.11 14.18
N LEU A 146 -9.15 -2.05 15.32
CA LEU A 146 -10.54 -2.42 15.51
C LEU A 146 -11.34 -1.20 15.97
N ARG A 147 -12.54 -1.02 15.44
CA ARG A 147 -13.55 -0.14 16.02
C ARG A 147 -14.59 -1.00 16.72
N VAL A 148 -14.70 -0.82 18.03
CA VAL A 148 -15.54 -1.64 18.91
C VAL A 148 -16.52 -0.78 19.69
N LEU A 149 -17.58 -1.40 20.18
CA LEU A 149 -18.42 -0.80 21.22
C LEU A 149 -17.61 -0.56 22.50
N LEU A 150 -17.89 0.54 23.19
CA LEU A 150 -17.17 0.93 24.40
C LEU A 150 -17.26 -0.10 25.53
N ASP A 151 -18.35 -0.87 25.60
CA ASP A 151 -18.65 -1.85 26.64
C ASP A 151 -17.77 -3.10 26.60
N ILE A 152 -17.15 -3.40 25.45
CA ILE A 152 -16.25 -4.55 25.26
C ILE A 152 -14.79 -4.16 25.06
N ALA A 153 -14.48 -2.86 25.09
CA ALA A 153 -13.17 -2.35 24.70
C ALA A 153 -12.01 -2.82 25.60
N ASP A 154 -12.28 -3.07 26.88
CA ASP A 154 -11.30 -3.52 27.87
C ASP A 154 -10.89 -4.99 27.72
N ALA A 155 -11.71 -5.81 27.04
CA ALA A 155 -11.44 -7.21 26.76
C ALA A 155 -10.71 -7.44 25.41
N MET A 156 -10.60 -6.41 24.58
CA MET A 156 -10.11 -6.53 23.21
C MET A 156 -8.60 -6.28 23.09
N LEU A 157 -7.95 -7.00 22.17
CA LEU A 157 -6.52 -6.85 21.83
C LEU A 157 -5.52 -7.08 23.00
N LEU A 158 -5.94 -7.67 24.13
CA LEU A 158 -5.07 -7.93 25.28
C LEU A 158 -3.90 -8.89 24.95
N HIS A 159 -4.15 -9.86 24.07
CA HIS A 159 -3.18 -10.87 23.66
C HIS A 159 -3.20 -10.99 22.14
N PHE A 160 -2.28 -10.31 21.48
CA PHE A 160 -2.11 -10.43 20.03
C PHE A 160 -1.12 -11.55 19.71
N PRO A 161 -1.54 -12.58 18.95
CA PRO A 161 -0.66 -13.71 18.66
C PRO A 161 0.53 -13.26 17.81
N HIS A 162 1.74 -13.56 18.28
CA HIS A 162 2.97 -13.28 17.53
C HIS A 162 3.00 -13.98 16.17
N GLU A 163 2.30 -15.11 16.02
CA GLU A 163 2.19 -15.85 14.77
C GLU A 163 1.45 -15.07 13.67
N LEU A 164 0.67 -14.06 14.04
CA LEU A 164 0.00 -13.16 13.07
C LEU A 164 0.94 -12.06 12.57
N ILE A 165 2.12 -11.94 13.15
CA ILE A 165 3.16 -10.98 12.76
C ILE A 165 4.07 -11.67 11.74
N ASP A 166 3.58 -11.80 10.50
CA ASP A 166 4.42 -12.16 9.35
C ASP A 166 4.44 -10.98 8.37
N LEU A 167 5.61 -10.36 8.24
CA LEU A 167 5.77 -9.04 7.64
C LEU A 167 6.89 -9.05 6.59
N ALA A 168 6.58 -8.55 5.40
CA ALA A 168 7.48 -8.58 4.25
C ALA A 168 8.26 -7.26 4.06
N ILE A 169 9.54 -7.37 3.68
CA ILE A 169 10.52 -6.27 3.69
C ILE A 169 10.40 -5.32 2.48
N PHE A 170 10.37 -4.03 2.83
CA PHE A 170 10.23 -2.77 2.07
C PHE A 170 10.96 -2.54 0.73
N ASN A 171 12.07 -3.23 0.46
CA ASN A 171 13.03 -2.79 -0.57
C ASN A 171 12.43 -2.75 -2.00
N PHE A 172 11.29 -3.40 -2.20
CA PHE A 172 10.58 -3.40 -3.47
C PHE A 172 10.27 -2.00 -4.02
N LYS A 173 9.76 -1.05 -3.20
CA LYS A 173 9.37 0.28 -3.71
C LYS A 173 10.56 1.04 -4.27
N PHE A 174 11.69 0.98 -3.56
CA PHE A 174 12.93 1.62 -3.98
C PHE A 174 13.50 0.97 -5.25
N LEU A 175 13.65 -0.36 -5.26
CA LEU A 175 14.20 -1.08 -6.41
C LEU A 175 13.33 -0.88 -7.67
N ARG A 176 12.01 -0.88 -7.50
CA ARG A 176 11.07 -0.61 -8.59
C ARG A 176 11.21 0.82 -9.11
N LEU A 177 11.30 1.81 -8.22
CA LEU A 177 11.53 3.20 -8.62
C LEU A 177 12.83 3.35 -9.41
N LEU A 178 13.91 2.69 -9.00
CA LEU A 178 15.18 2.70 -9.73
C LEU A 178 15.04 2.11 -11.15
N GLY A 179 14.34 0.97 -11.27
CA GLY A 179 14.05 0.36 -12.57
C GLY A 179 13.24 1.30 -13.49
N LEU A 180 12.23 1.97 -12.93
CA LEU A 180 11.44 2.96 -13.66
C LEU A 180 12.28 4.20 -14.03
N LEU A 181 13.14 4.68 -13.13
CA LEU A 181 14.02 5.81 -13.38
C LEU A 181 14.97 5.51 -14.55
N TYR A 182 15.58 4.32 -14.56
CA TYR A 182 16.42 3.85 -15.66
C TYR A 182 15.64 3.80 -16.97
N LEU A 183 14.42 3.26 -16.96
CA LEU A 183 13.56 3.19 -18.14
C LEU A 183 13.21 4.58 -18.69
N VAL A 184 12.72 5.49 -17.85
CA VAL A 184 12.34 6.86 -18.26
C VAL A 184 13.57 7.63 -18.76
N HIS A 185 14.74 7.42 -18.13
CA HIS A 185 15.98 8.01 -18.60
C HIS A 185 16.32 7.55 -20.02
N ASN A 186 16.23 6.25 -20.31
CA ASN A 186 16.45 5.73 -21.65
C ASN A 186 15.44 6.27 -22.67
N ILE A 187 14.15 6.33 -22.33
CA ILE A 187 13.12 6.95 -23.19
C ILE A 187 13.48 8.42 -23.49
N SER A 188 13.99 9.15 -22.49
CA SER A 188 14.38 10.56 -22.63
C SER A 188 15.63 10.78 -23.52
N SER A 189 16.43 9.73 -23.76
CA SER A 189 17.63 9.77 -24.59
C SER A 189 17.37 9.31 -26.04
N VAL A 190 16.21 8.69 -26.30
CA VAL A 190 15.82 8.20 -27.62
C VAL A 190 15.37 9.37 -28.53
N PRO A 191 15.65 9.37 -29.85
CA PRO A 191 15.15 10.40 -30.77
C PRO A 191 13.62 10.51 -30.78
N CYS A 192 13.09 11.72 -31.00
CA CYS A 192 11.64 12.00 -30.94
C CYS A 192 10.81 11.05 -31.82
N ALA A 193 11.28 10.75 -33.04
CA ALA A 193 10.59 9.85 -33.97
C ALA A 193 10.37 8.44 -33.39
N HIS A 194 11.35 7.93 -32.65
CA HIS A 194 11.26 6.59 -32.04
C HIS A 194 10.38 6.60 -30.79
N ARG A 195 10.32 7.71 -30.02
CA ARG A 195 9.43 7.79 -28.84
C ARG A 195 7.95 7.67 -29.20
N MET A 196 7.59 8.10 -30.42
CA MET A 196 6.23 7.99 -30.93
C MET A 196 5.83 6.59 -31.39
N TRP A 197 6.78 5.63 -31.41
CA TRP A 197 6.45 4.26 -31.76
C TRP A 197 5.53 3.65 -30.72
N THR A 198 4.52 2.91 -31.18
CA THR A 198 3.51 2.27 -30.33
C THR A 198 4.11 1.48 -29.15
N PRO A 199 5.20 0.69 -29.31
CA PRO A 199 5.83 0.01 -28.18
C PRO A 199 6.35 0.97 -27.11
N ASN A 200 6.96 2.10 -27.50
CA ASN A 200 7.50 3.09 -26.56
C ASN A 200 6.38 3.86 -25.85
N LEU A 201 5.30 4.19 -26.56
CA LEU A 201 4.11 4.81 -25.96
C LEU A 201 3.45 3.87 -24.93
N ARG A 202 3.30 2.59 -25.26
CA ARG A 202 2.77 1.57 -24.33
C ARG A 202 3.67 1.39 -23.12
N LEU A 203 4.98 1.27 -23.34
CA LEU A 203 5.97 1.13 -22.27
C LEU A 203 5.96 2.34 -21.33
N GLY A 204 5.83 3.54 -21.89
CA GLY A 204 5.67 4.78 -21.12
C GLY A 204 4.38 4.81 -20.28
N ALA A 205 3.25 4.41 -20.86
CA ALA A 205 1.98 4.31 -20.13
C ALA A 205 2.08 3.31 -18.96
N ILE A 206 2.65 2.13 -19.20
CA ILE A 206 2.90 1.12 -18.16
C ILE A 206 3.83 1.68 -17.08
N ALA A 207 4.94 2.31 -17.45
CA ALA A 207 5.89 2.89 -16.50
C ALA A 207 5.23 3.97 -15.61
N THR A 208 4.37 4.80 -16.20
CA THR A 208 3.61 5.82 -15.48
C THR A 208 2.62 5.20 -14.50
N TYR A 209 1.89 4.16 -14.93
CA TYR A 209 0.99 3.41 -14.07
C TYR A 209 1.75 2.78 -12.89
N MET A 210 2.86 2.08 -13.17
CA MET A 210 3.70 1.48 -12.13
C MET A 210 4.28 2.50 -11.16
N LEU A 211 4.66 3.70 -11.65
CA LEU A 211 5.14 4.80 -10.81
C LEU A 211 4.05 5.30 -9.87
N ASN A 212 2.82 5.49 -10.37
CA ASN A 212 1.69 5.92 -9.55
C ASN A 212 1.39 4.90 -8.45
N VAL A 213 1.42 3.61 -8.76
CA VAL A 213 1.06 2.56 -7.80
C VAL A 213 2.12 2.38 -6.69
N LEU A 214 3.33 2.93 -6.82
CA LEU A 214 4.26 3.01 -5.70
C LEU A 214 3.73 3.85 -4.52
N ILE A 215 2.87 4.82 -4.84
CA ILE A 215 2.37 5.83 -3.91
C ILE A 215 0.87 5.63 -3.64
N TYR A 216 0.08 5.41 -4.69
CA TYR A 216 -1.38 5.33 -4.63
C TYR A 216 -1.88 3.89 -4.77
N GLN A 217 -3.12 3.63 -4.32
CA GLN A 217 -3.73 2.32 -4.51
C GLN A 217 -4.06 2.07 -5.98
N ALA A 218 -3.79 0.84 -6.43
CA ALA A 218 -4.17 0.39 -7.77
C ALA A 218 -5.70 0.36 -7.90
N GLY A 219 -6.23 0.90 -9.01
CA GLY A 219 -7.67 0.84 -9.27
C GLY A 219 -8.47 1.98 -8.63
N GLU A 220 -7.82 2.97 -8.00
CA GLU A 220 -8.49 4.21 -7.55
C GLU A 220 -9.04 5.03 -8.73
N ARG A 221 -8.45 4.90 -9.92
CA ARG A 221 -8.97 5.53 -11.14
C ARG A 221 -9.82 4.54 -11.93
N GLU A 222 -10.89 5.06 -12.53
CA GLU A 222 -11.78 4.27 -13.39
C GLU A 222 -11.03 3.56 -14.53
N GLU A 223 -10.05 4.25 -15.12
CA GLU A 223 -9.16 3.70 -16.17
C GLU A 223 -8.36 2.47 -15.68
N GLU A 224 -7.98 2.44 -14.40
CA GLU A 224 -7.17 1.38 -13.79
C GLU A 224 -8.03 0.17 -13.38
N LEU A 225 -9.34 0.34 -13.16
CA LEU A 225 -10.25 -0.75 -12.76
C LEU A 225 -10.24 -1.92 -13.74
N THR A 226 -10.08 -1.64 -15.04
CA THR A 226 -9.98 -2.68 -16.07
C THR A 226 -8.71 -3.51 -15.95
N LEU A 227 -7.58 -2.88 -15.56
CA LEU A 227 -6.29 -3.52 -15.37
C LEU A 227 -6.24 -4.35 -14.09
N VAL A 228 -6.90 -3.89 -13.03
CA VAL A 228 -7.00 -4.64 -11.78
C VAL A 228 -7.87 -5.88 -11.97
N LYS A 229 -9.01 -5.76 -12.67
CA LYS A 229 -9.91 -6.89 -12.96
C LYS A 229 -9.30 -7.98 -13.83
N SER A 230 -8.31 -7.66 -14.67
CA SER A 230 -7.62 -8.66 -15.50
C SER A 230 -6.44 -9.34 -14.79
N SER A 231 -6.02 -8.81 -13.62
CA SER A 231 -4.86 -9.29 -12.85
C SER A 231 -5.25 -10.06 -11.58
N ALA A 232 -6.54 -10.15 -11.27
CA ALA A 232 -7.13 -10.87 -10.14
C ALA A 232 -7.70 -12.22 -10.58
#